data_AF-A0A7G2K0U2-F1
#
_entry.id   AF-A0A7G2K0U2-F1
#
_cell.length_a   1.000
_cell.length_b   1.000
_cell.length_c   1.000
_cell.angle_alpha   90.00
_cell.angle_beta   90.00
_cell.angle_gamma   90.00
#
_symmetry.space_group_name_H-M   'P 1'
#
loop_
_entity.id
_entity.type
_entity.pdbx_description
1 polymer ?
#
loop_
_entity_poly.entity_id
_entity_poly.type
_entity_poly.pdbx_seq_one_letter_code
_entity_poly.pdbx_strand_id
1 'polypeptide(L)'
;MAYTTFSQNKNDQLKEPMFFGQNVNVARYDQQKYETFEKLIEKQLSFFWRPEEVDVSQDRIDYAALPEHEKHIFISNLKYQTLLDSIQGRSPNVALLPLVSIP
;
A
#
# COMPACT_ATOMS: atom_id res chain seq x y z
N MET A 1 14.28 -20.76 -7.83
CA MET A 1 15.34 -19.77 -8.13
C MET A 1 15.54 -18.94 -6.88
N ALA A 2 16.78 -18.61 -6.51
CA ALA A 2 17.02 -17.68 -5.42
C ALA A 2 16.55 -16.27 -5.83
N TYR A 3 16.02 -15.50 -4.87
CA TYR A 3 15.65 -14.10 -5.10
C TYR A 3 16.89 -13.29 -5.55
N THR A 4 16.72 -12.43 -6.55
CA THR A 4 17.71 -11.44 -6.97
C THR A 4 17.06 -10.06 -7.04
N THR A 5 17.78 -9.03 -6.58
CA THR A 5 17.33 -7.64 -6.69
C THR A 5 17.42 -7.11 -8.12
N PHE A 6 18.27 -7.71 -8.96
CA PHE A 6 18.42 -7.33 -10.36
C PHE A 6 18.77 -8.56 -11.20
N SER A 7 17.81 -9.02 -12.01
CA SER A 7 18.05 -10.09 -12.98
C SER A 7 18.80 -9.56 -14.21
N GLN A 8 19.98 -10.12 -14.50
CA GLN A 8 20.77 -9.78 -15.70
C GLN A 8 20.18 -10.37 -17.00
N ASN A 9 19.27 -11.33 -16.89
CA ASN A 9 18.62 -11.94 -18.05
C ASN A 9 17.62 -10.95 -18.68
N LYS A 10 17.81 -10.65 -19.96
CA LYS A 10 16.85 -9.86 -20.72
C LYS A 10 15.59 -10.70 -20.97
N ASN A 11 14.45 -10.24 -20.46
CA ASN A 11 13.15 -10.88 -20.63
C ASN A 11 12.11 -9.90 -21.25
N ASP A 12 10.98 -10.45 -21.70
CA ASP A 12 9.82 -9.68 -22.15
C ASP A 12 8.81 -9.57 -21.00
N GLN A 13 8.83 -8.42 -20.31
CA GLN A 13 8.01 -8.16 -19.13
C GLN A 13 6.50 -8.24 -19.41
N LEU A 14 6.05 -8.06 -20.67
CA LEU A 14 4.64 -8.19 -21.04
C LEU A 14 4.17 -9.66 -21.08
N LYS A 15 5.10 -10.61 -21.12
CA LYS A 15 4.81 -12.05 -21.16
C LYS A 15 4.95 -12.74 -19.81
N GLU A 16 5.69 -12.17 -18.86
CA GLU A 16 5.85 -12.71 -17.51
C GLU A 16 4.51 -12.86 -16.77
N PRO A 17 4.31 -13.90 -15.93
CA PRO A 17 3.17 -13.94 -15.01
C PRO A 17 3.24 -12.78 -14.00
N MET A 18 2.14 -12.48 -13.30
CA MET A 18 2.18 -11.46 -12.24
C MET A 18 3.14 -11.82 -11.11
N PHE A 19 3.17 -13.12 -10.77
CA PHE A 19 3.96 -13.67 -9.69
C PHE A 19 4.74 -14.90 -10.14
N PHE A 20 5.85 -15.16 -9.44
CA PHE A 20 6.70 -16.35 -9.58
C PHE A 20 7.38 -16.51 -10.95
N GLY A 21 7.40 -15.46 -11.78
CA GLY A 21 8.23 -15.38 -12.99
C GLY A 21 9.65 -14.90 -12.68
N GLN A 22 10.30 -14.29 -13.68
CA GLN A 22 11.61 -13.67 -13.45
C GLN A 22 11.46 -12.39 -12.61
N ASN A 23 12.29 -12.21 -11.58
CA ASN A 23 12.33 -10.97 -10.80
C ASN A 23 12.53 -9.74 -11.69
N VAL A 24 11.82 -8.66 -11.35
CA VAL A 24 11.89 -7.38 -12.06
C VAL A 24 13.32 -6.83 -12.05
N ASN A 25 13.78 -6.38 -13.20
CA ASN A 25 15.10 -5.76 -13.39
C ASN A 25 14.99 -4.25 -13.61
N VAL A 26 14.37 -3.83 -14.72
CA VAL A 26 14.12 -2.43 -15.05
C VAL A 26 12.70 -2.07 -14.62
N ALA A 27 12.59 -1.09 -13.72
CA ALA A 27 11.31 -0.44 -13.40
C ALA A 27 10.99 0.57 -14.51
N ARG A 28 9.98 0.26 -15.34
CA ARG A 28 9.52 1.09 -16.45
C ARG A 28 8.01 1.20 -16.45
N TYR A 29 7.48 2.33 -16.91
CA TYR A 29 6.06 2.69 -16.80
C TYR A 29 5.46 3.15 -18.14
N ASP A 30 6.19 2.94 -19.25
CA ASP A 30 5.74 3.31 -20.60
C ASP A 30 4.87 2.22 -21.28
N GLN A 31 4.88 0.99 -20.72
CA GLN A 31 4.06 -0.13 -21.16
C GLN A 31 3.75 -1.05 -19.98
N GLN A 32 2.55 -1.62 -19.93
CA GLN A 32 2.13 -2.51 -18.85
C GLN A 32 1.45 -3.76 -19.41
N LYS A 33 1.69 -4.91 -18.77
CA LYS A 33 0.90 -6.12 -19.03
C LYS A 33 -0.56 -5.94 -18.58
N TYR A 34 -0.75 -5.24 -17.47
CA TYR A 34 -2.06 -4.91 -16.90
C TYR A 34 -2.10 -3.42 -16.55
N GLU A 35 -2.68 -2.60 -17.44
CA GLU A 35 -2.81 -1.15 -17.26
C GLU A 35 -3.53 -0.74 -15.97
N THR A 36 -4.36 -1.62 -15.39
CA THR A 36 -5.08 -1.33 -14.15
C THR A 36 -4.15 -0.95 -13.01
N PHE A 37 -2.96 -1.56 -12.91
CA PHE A 37 -2.00 -1.22 -11.85
C PHE A 37 -1.39 0.17 -12.06
N GLU A 38 -1.08 0.56 -13.29
CA GLU A 38 -0.64 1.93 -13.60
C GLU A 38 -1.73 2.94 -13.23
N LYS A 39 -2.97 2.69 -13.65
CA LYS A 39 -4.12 3.55 -13.32
C LYS A 39 -4.31 3.68 -11.81
N LEU A 40 -4.09 2.62 -11.04
CA LEU A 40 -4.15 2.65 -9.58
C LEU A 40 -2.99 3.45 -8.98
N ILE A 41 -1.78 3.35 -9.52
CA ILE A 41 -0.61 4.13 -9.09
C ILE A 41 -0.88 5.62 -9.32
N GLU A 42 -1.25 6.00 -10.53
CA GLU A 42 -1.59 7.40 -10.87
C GLU A 42 -2.72 7.93 -9.98
N LYS A 43 -3.77 7.12 -9.77
CA LYS A 43 -4.90 7.50 -8.94
C LYS A 43 -4.48 7.69 -7.48
N GLN A 44 -3.66 6.79 -6.95
CA GLN A 44 -3.17 6.87 -5.57
C GLN A 44 -2.27 8.10 -5.37
N LEU A 45 -1.40 8.41 -6.33
CA LEU A 45 -0.57 9.62 -6.32
C LEU A 45 -1.43 10.89 -6.41
N SER A 46 -2.50 10.88 -7.21
CA SER A 46 -3.44 12.02 -7.32
C SER A 46 -4.20 12.30 -6.03
N PHE A 47 -4.26 11.32 -5.12
CA PHE A 47 -4.89 11.43 -3.81
C PHE A 47 -3.89 11.66 -2.68
N PHE A 48 -2.66 12.06 -2.98
CA PHE A 48 -1.70 12.40 -1.94
C PHE A 48 -2.24 13.52 -1.03
N TRP A 49 -2.25 13.27 0.28
CA TRP A 49 -2.67 14.19 1.33
C TRP A 49 -1.80 13.98 2.55
N ARG A 50 -1.71 14.98 3.42
CA ARG A 50 -0.96 14.87 4.67
C ARG A 50 -1.89 14.97 5.89
N PRO A 51 -1.73 14.11 6.91
CA PRO A 51 -2.58 14.17 8.10
C PRO A 51 -2.59 15.52 8.81
N GLU A 52 -1.45 16.22 8.82
CA GLU A 52 -1.32 17.54 9.46
C GLU A 52 -2.11 18.66 8.76
N GLU A 53 -2.64 18.42 7.56
CA GLU A 53 -3.46 19.37 6.82
C GLU A 53 -4.92 19.39 7.30
N VAL A 54 -5.34 18.39 8.09
CA VAL A 54 -6.69 18.31 8.66
C VAL A 54 -6.66 18.80 10.11
N ASP A 55 -7.42 19.85 10.40
CA ASP A 55 -7.58 20.34 11.77
C ASP A 55 -8.45 19.38 12.60
N VAL A 56 -7.87 18.85 13.68
CA VAL A 56 -8.50 17.93 14.63
C VAL A 56 -8.51 18.50 16.06
N SER A 57 -8.34 19.82 16.21
CA SER A 57 -8.23 20.47 17.51
C SER A 57 -9.50 20.34 18.36
N GLN A 58 -10.67 20.33 17.72
CA GLN A 58 -11.97 20.21 18.38
C GLN A 58 -12.25 18.79 18.89
N ASP A 59 -11.73 17.75 18.20
CA ASP A 59 -11.96 16.34 18.52
C ASP A 59 -11.62 15.98 19.97
N ARG A 60 -10.65 16.67 20.57
CA ARG A 60 -10.29 16.45 21.98
C ARG A 60 -11.42 16.81 22.93
N ILE A 61 -12.09 17.94 22.69
CA ILE A 61 -13.19 18.44 23.51
C ILE A 61 -14.40 17.52 23.31
N ASP A 62 -14.69 17.20 22.06
CA ASP A 62 -15.83 16.36 21.69
C ASP A 62 -15.68 14.96 22.28
N TYR A 63 -14.51 14.34 22.13
CA TYR A 63 -14.22 13.04 22.74
C TYR A 63 -14.34 13.08 24.26
N ALA A 64 -13.90 14.15 24.93
CA ALA A 64 -14.04 14.28 26.38
C ALA A 64 -15.50 14.39 26.84
N ALA A 65 -16.36 15.02 26.02
CA ALA A 65 -17.78 15.20 26.28
C ALA A 65 -18.63 13.93 26.05
N LEU A 66 -18.12 12.95 25.29
CA LEU A 66 -18.84 11.70 25.02
C LEU A 66 -19.14 10.90 26.31
N PRO A 67 -20.30 10.23 26.39
CA PRO A 67 -20.57 9.19 27.37
C PRO A 67 -19.51 8.07 27.32
N GLU A 68 -19.27 7.41 28.46
CA GLU A 68 -18.19 6.41 28.57
C GLU A 68 -18.31 5.25 27.58
N HIS A 69 -19.54 4.80 27.30
CA HIS A 69 -19.76 3.73 26.33
C HIS A 69 -19.48 4.18 24.89
N GLU A 70 -19.76 5.44 24.54
CA GLU A 70 -19.44 5.99 23.22
C GLU A 70 -17.93 6.21 23.06
N LYS A 71 -17.24 6.65 24.11
CA LYS A 71 -15.76 6.68 24.15
C LYS A 71 -15.18 5.31 23.87
N HIS A 72 -15.71 4.27 24.52
CA HIS A 72 -15.30 2.89 24.30
C HIS A 72 -15.49 2.46 22.85
N ILE A 73 -16.64 2.74 22.24
CA ILE A 73 -16.93 2.43 20.83
C ILE A 73 -15.92 3.16 19.92
N PHE A 74 -15.78 4.47 20.09
CA PHE A 74 -14.91 5.31 19.28
C PHE A 74 -13.44 4.83 19.32
N ILE A 75 -12.89 4.69 20.53
CA ILE A 75 -11.47 4.35 20.68
C ILE A 75 -11.18 2.90 20.29
N SER A 76 -12.13 1.98 20.48
CA SER A 76 -11.95 0.58 20.07
C SER A 76 -11.93 0.45 18.56
N ASN A 77 -12.79 1.20 17.85
CA ASN A 77 -12.76 1.28 16.40
C ASN A 77 -11.43 1.85 15.89
N LEU A 78 -10.98 2.98 16.46
CA LEU A 78 -9.71 3.62 16.06
C LEU A 78 -8.48 2.73 16.33
N LYS A 79 -8.48 2.01 17.46
CA LYS A 79 -7.42 1.02 17.76
C LYS A 79 -7.37 -0.08 16.72
N TYR A 80 -8.52 -0.58 16.28
CA TYR A 80 -8.57 -1.63 15.27
C TYR A 80 -8.09 -1.15 13.90
N GLN A 81 -8.50 0.06 13.48
CA GLN A 81 -7.99 0.69 12.26
C GLN A 81 -6.46 0.83 12.30
N THR A 82 -5.93 1.38 13.40
CA THR A 82 -4.47 1.52 13.61
C THR A 82 -3.74 0.18 13.52
N LEU A 83 -4.31 -0.89 14.09
CA LEU A 83 -3.73 -2.23 14.05
C LEU A 83 -3.65 -2.76 12.61
N LEU A 84 -4.74 -2.64 11.86
CA LEU A 84 -4.80 -3.13 10.48
C LEU A 84 -3.83 -2.37 9.57
N ASP A 85 -3.80 -1.04 9.66
CA ASP A 85 -2.89 -0.24 8.83
C ASP A 85 -1.43 -0.42 9.21
N SER A 86 -1.13 -0.71 10.49
CA SER A 86 0.21 -1.12 10.90
C SER A 86 0.67 -2.40 10.18
N ILE A 87 -0.23 -3.36 9.95
CA ILE A 87 0.07 -4.58 9.19
C ILE A 87 0.16 -4.25 7.71
N GLN A 88 -0.81 -3.52 7.15
CA GLN A 88 -0.85 -3.16 5.73
C GLN A 88 0.34 -2.30 5.28
N GLY A 89 0.93 -1.49 6.15
CA GLY A 89 2.10 -0.68 5.80
C GLY A 89 3.37 -1.49 5.51
N ARG A 90 3.50 -2.70 6.06
CA ARG A 90 4.70 -3.55 5.89
C ARG A 90 4.44 -4.84 5.13
N SER A 91 3.29 -5.47 5.35
CA SER A 91 3.03 -6.85 4.94
C SER A 91 3.00 -7.03 3.42
N PRO A 92 2.37 -6.15 2.62
CA PRO A 92 2.41 -6.27 1.16
C PRO A 92 3.84 -6.24 0.61
N ASN A 93 4.69 -5.36 1.14
CA ASN A 93 6.09 -5.25 0.70
C ASN A 93 6.88 -6.53 1.02
N VAL A 94 6.79 -7.00 2.27
CA VAL A 94 7.54 -8.19 2.71
C VAL A 94 7.04 -9.47 2.02
N ALA A 95 5.72 -9.60 1.83
CA ALA A 95 5.12 -10.81 1.30
C ALA A 95 5.13 -10.87 -0.24
N LEU A 96 4.90 -9.76 -0.93
CA LEU A 96 4.66 -9.75 -2.38
C LEU A 96 5.89 -9.37 -3.21
N LEU A 97 6.72 -8.42 -2.77
CA LEU A 97 7.87 -7.96 -3.58
C LEU A 97 8.84 -9.08 -3.98
N PRO A 98 9.14 -10.08 -3.13
CA PRO A 98 9.99 -11.20 -3.55
C PRO A 98 9.38 -12.10 -4.62
N LEU A 99 8.08 -11.96 -4.89
CA LEU A 99 7.29 -12.83 -5.76
C LEU A 99 6.87 -12.16 -7.06
N VAL A 100 6.83 -10.83 -7.14
CA VAL A 100 6.37 -10.08 -8.32
C VAL A 100 7.37 -10.20 -9.47
N SER A 101 6.84 -10.39 -10.69
CA SER A 101 7.64 -10.57 -11.91
C SER A 101 7.29 -9.60 -13.05
N ILE A 102 6.43 -8.62 -12.81
CA ILE A 102 6.11 -7.51 -13.73
C ILE A 102 6.37 -6.16 -13.07
N PRO A 103 6.86 -5.15 -13.81
CA PRO A 103 7.10 -3.81 -13.28
C PRO A 103 5.80 -3.06 -12.96
#